data_AF-H3K0C3-F1
#
_entry.id   AF-H3K0C3-F1
#
_cell.length_a   1.000
_cell.length_b   1.000
_cell.length_c   1.000
_cell.angle_alpha   90.00
_cell.angle_beta   90.00
_cell.angle_gamma   90.00
#
_symmetry.space_group_name_H-M   'P 1'
#
loop_
_entity.id
_entity.type
_entity.pdbx_description
1 polymer ?
#
loop_
_entity_poly.entity_id
_entity_poly.type
_entity_poly.pdbx_seq_one_letter_code
_entity_poly.pdbx_strand_id
1 'polypeptide(L)'
;VIEHINAKTAIWTRDPKDITEEEYKEFYKQINPSDWEGHLSVSHFRVDGAAQFRGILYIPKRAPFDLWETQKKKVGIKLMVKKVFITDECTDIVPEWLGFLKGVVDCDDLPLNISREMLQKNKIVNTIKKNLIKKALKLFNDLEEDKEKYETFLKNFGKNIKLGIHEDQENREKLSKLLRFSSTKSGDKKTSFTDYITRMNEGQKFIYYITGDNLTAMKESPFIEKFLKKNVEVIFFEDAIDEYMVSSLQEVDGKKMKCITKDNIE
;
A
#
# COMPACT_ATOMS: atom_id res chain seq x y z
N VAL A 1 -26.65 -41.13 4.99
CA VAL A 1 -25.67 -40.67 4.00
C VAL A 1 -25.90 -39.18 3.84
N ILE A 2 -25.06 -38.37 4.48
CA ILE A 2 -25.19 -36.91 4.45
C ILE A 2 -24.68 -36.50 3.07
N GLU A 3 -25.60 -36.07 2.21
CA GLU A 3 -25.26 -35.47 0.91
C GLU A 3 -24.24 -34.35 1.12
N HIS A 4 -23.11 -34.45 0.42
CA HIS A 4 -22.08 -33.44 0.41
C HIS A 4 -22.66 -32.11 -0.08
N ILE A 5 -22.96 -31.25 0.88
CA ILE A 5 -23.28 -29.84 0.73
C ILE A 5 -22.25 -29.20 -0.19
N ASN A 6 -22.69 -28.84 -1.41
CA ASN A 6 -22.06 -27.96 -2.38
C ASN A 6 -20.51 -27.88 -2.33
N ALA A 7 -19.84 -28.75 -3.08
CA ALA A 7 -18.46 -28.56 -3.48
C ALA A 7 -18.34 -27.36 -4.45
N LYS A 8 -18.61 -26.13 -3.98
CA LYS A 8 -18.27 -24.93 -4.73
C LYS A 8 -16.76 -24.94 -4.90
N THR A 9 -16.31 -25.09 -6.14
CA THR A 9 -14.90 -24.96 -6.51
C THR A 9 -14.34 -23.67 -5.93
N ALA A 10 -13.15 -23.73 -5.33
CA ALA A 10 -12.49 -22.58 -4.73
C ALA A 10 -12.55 -21.36 -5.66
N ILE A 11 -13.06 -20.23 -5.16
CA ILE A 11 -13.40 -19.05 -5.97
C ILE A 11 -12.19 -18.53 -6.76
N TRP A 12 -10.99 -18.55 -6.20
CA TRP A 12 -9.75 -18.12 -6.87
C TRP A 12 -9.30 -19.04 -8.03
N THR A 13 -10.04 -20.12 -8.30
CA THR A 13 -9.75 -21.06 -9.39
C THR A 13 -10.72 -20.93 -10.57
N ARG A 14 -11.81 -20.16 -10.40
CA ARG A 14 -12.81 -19.89 -11.44
C ARG A 14 -12.38 -18.69 -12.30
N ASP A 15 -12.97 -18.54 -13.49
CA ASP A 15 -12.76 -17.34 -14.30
C ASP A 15 -13.34 -16.12 -13.56
N PRO A 16 -12.58 -15.02 -13.39
CA PRO A 16 -13.06 -13.79 -12.79
C PRO A 16 -14.37 -13.25 -13.39
N LYS A 17 -14.64 -13.53 -14.67
CA LYS A 17 -15.86 -13.09 -15.37
C LYS A 17 -17.11 -13.83 -14.91
N ASP A 18 -16.95 -15.03 -14.36
CA ASP A 18 -18.05 -15.88 -13.88
C ASP A 18 -18.27 -15.71 -12.37
N ILE A 19 -17.62 -14.73 -11.74
CA ILE A 19 -17.71 -14.47 -10.32
C ILE A 19 -18.42 -13.14 -10.10
N THR A 20 -19.49 -13.18 -9.32
CA THR A 20 -20.24 -11.99 -8.94
C THR A 20 -19.57 -11.22 -7.81
N GLU A 21 -19.90 -9.93 -7.70
CA GLU A 21 -19.48 -9.09 -6.57
C GLU A 21 -19.89 -9.67 -5.21
N GLU A 22 -21.06 -10.32 -5.12
CA GLU A 22 -21.52 -10.94 -3.87
C GLU A 22 -20.65 -12.14 -3.49
N GLU A 23 -20.22 -12.96 -4.46
CA GLU A 23 -19.30 -14.06 -4.19
C GLU A 23 -17.93 -13.57 -3.70
N TYR A 24 -17.43 -12.46 -4.23
CA TYR A 24 -16.21 -11.84 -3.68
C TYR A 24 -16.41 -11.30 -2.27
N LYS A 25 -17.58 -10.75 -1.93
CA LYS A 25 -17.90 -10.29 -0.58
C LYS A 25 -18.05 -11.44 0.41
N GLU A 26 -18.75 -12.50 0.01
CA GLU A 26 -18.88 -13.73 0.80
C GLU A 26 -17.50 -14.34 1.08
N PHE A 27 -16.66 -14.45 0.05
CA PHE A 27 -15.31 -14.97 0.23
C PHE A 27 -14.45 -14.09 1.12
N TYR A 28 -14.54 -12.75 0.99
CA TYR A 28 -13.86 -11.83 1.89
C TYR A 28 -14.26 -12.05 3.35
N LYS A 29 -15.56 -12.16 3.64
CA LYS A 29 -16.07 -12.46 4.99
C LYS A 29 -15.57 -13.82 5.51
N GLN A 30 -15.44 -14.82 4.65
CA GLN A 30 -14.91 -16.14 5.04
C GLN A 30 -13.44 -16.07 5.46
N ILE A 31 -12.60 -15.29 4.74
CA ILE A 31 -11.17 -15.18 5.05
C ILE A 31 -10.84 -14.11 6.09
N ASN A 32 -11.76 -13.16 6.32
CA ASN A 32 -11.61 -12.06 7.28
C ASN A 32 -12.91 -11.86 8.10
N PRO A 33 -13.33 -12.85 8.92
CA PRO A 33 -14.65 -12.87 9.56
C PRO A 33 -14.88 -11.78 10.60
N SER A 34 -13.83 -11.15 11.11
CA SER A 34 -13.92 -10.05 12.08
C SER A 34 -14.28 -8.70 11.43
N ASP A 35 -14.16 -8.58 10.11
CA ASP A 35 -14.45 -7.33 9.39
C ASP A 35 -15.86 -7.35 8.80
N TRP A 36 -16.75 -6.60 9.45
CA TRP A 36 -18.15 -6.46 9.05
C TRP A 36 -18.36 -5.36 7.99
N GLU A 37 -17.41 -4.44 7.77
CA GLU A 37 -17.53 -3.36 6.77
C GLU A 37 -17.25 -3.87 5.34
N GLY A 38 -16.45 -4.93 5.24
CA GLY A 38 -16.09 -5.57 3.98
C GLY A 38 -14.83 -4.98 3.33
N HIS A 39 -14.62 -5.34 2.07
CA HIS A 39 -13.47 -4.85 1.30
C HIS A 39 -13.80 -3.58 0.52
N LEU A 40 -12.79 -2.74 0.34
CA LEU A 40 -12.80 -1.53 -0.47
C LEU A 40 -12.59 -1.86 -1.95
N SER A 41 -11.68 -2.78 -2.23
CA SER A 41 -11.31 -3.21 -3.58
C SER A 41 -10.76 -4.63 -3.57
N VAL A 42 -10.83 -5.29 -4.73
CA VAL A 42 -10.44 -6.68 -4.95
C VAL A 42 -9.67 -6.82 -6.26
N SER A 43 -8.60 -7.62 -6.24
CA SER A 43 -7.89 -8.08 -7.44
C SER A 43 -7.89 -9.59 -7.49
N HIS A 44 -8.58 -10.15 -8.49
CA HIS A 44 -8.46 -11.55 -8.85
C HIS A 44 -7.44 -11.67 -9.99
N PHE A 45 -6.42 -12.50 -9.80
CA PHE A 45 -5.34 -12.64 -10.77
C PHE A 45 -4.91 -14.10 -10.94
N ARG A 46 -4.39 -14.36 -12.14
CA ARG A 46 -3.61 -15.55 -12.50
C ARG A 46 -2.28 -15.09 -13.07
N VAL A 47 -1.22 -15.81 -12.74
CA VAL A 47 0.12 -15.62 -13.28
C VAL A 47 0.56 -16.97 -13.81
N ASP A 48 0.83 -16.99 -15.12
CA ASP A 48 1.47 -18.10 -15.81
C ASP A 48 2.84 -17.59 -16.29
N GLY A 49 3.92 -18.33 -16.04
CA GLY A 49 5.29 -17.88 -16.31
C GLY A 49 6.32 -18.72 -15.59
N ALA A 50 7.30 -18.08 -14.94
CA ALA A 50 8.34 -18.77 -14.16
C ALA A 50 7.80 -19.57 -12.96
N ALA A 51 6.60 -19.23 -12.50
CA ALA A 51 5.80 -20.03 -11.58
C ALA A 51 4.32 -19.83 -11.90
N GLN A 52 3.52 -20.89 -11.78
CA GLN A 52 2.07 -20.86 -11.92
C GLN A 52 1.42 -20.65 -10.56
N PHE A 53 0.73 -19.52 -10.43
CA PHE A 53 -0.08 -19.23 -9.25
C PHE A 53 -1.23 -18.30 -9.58
N ARG A 54 -2.24 -18.34 -8.72
CA ARG A 54 -3.47 -17.57 -8.83
C ARG A 54 -3.90 -17.12 -7.45
N GLY A 55 -4.74 -16.12 -7.38
CA GLY A 55 -5.14 -15.61 -6.08
C GLY A 55 -6.13 -14.47 -6.16
N ILE A 56 -6.60 -14.11 -4.98
CA ILE A 56 -7.45 -12.95 -4.78
C ILE A 56 -6.81 -12.11 -3.66
N LEU A 57 -6.58 -10.84 -3.95
CA LEU A 57 -6.14 -9.83 -2.99
C LEU A 57 -7.28 -8.85 -2.71
N TYR A 58 -7.41 -8.46 -1.46
CA TYR A 58 -8.38 -7.50 -0.99
C TYR A 58 -7.69 -6.37 -0.23
N ILE A 59 -8.21 -5.16 -0.43
CA ILE A 59 -7.96 -4.02 0.44
C ILE A 59 -9.18 -3.90 1.35
N PRO A 60 -9.04 -4.04 2.69
CA PRO A 60 -10.14 -3.79 3.62
C PRO A 60 -10.65 -2.34 3.53
N LYS A 61 -11.92 -2.08 3.86
CA LYS A 61 -12.41 -0.68 3.98
C LYS A 61 -11.82 0.05 5.19
N ARG A 62 -11.48 -0.71 6.22
CA ARG A 62 -10.98 -0.19 7.49
C ARG A 62 -9.70 -0.90 7.91
N ALA A 63 -8.76 -0.11 8.42
CA ALA A 63 -7.57 -0.66 9.06
C ALA A 63 -7.94 -1.41 10.36
N PRO A 64 -7.40 -2.61 10.59
CA PRO A 64 -7.61 -3.29 11.86
C PRO A 64 -6.96 -2.49 12.99
N PHE A 65 -7.56 -2.51 14.19
CA PHE A 65 -7.10 -1.70 15.33
C PHE A 65 -5.66 -2.03 15.76
N ASP A 66 -5.21 -3.25 15.47
CA ASP A 66 -3.92 -3.80 15.84
C ASP A 66 -2.90 -3.79 14.70
N LEU A 67 -3.16 -3.07 13.60
CA LEU A 67 -2.28 -3.02 12.42
C LEU A 67 -0.81 -2.69 12.76
N TRP A 68 -0.60 -1.88 13.78
CA TRP A 68 0.72 -1.37 14.20
C TRP A 68 1.28 -2.07 15.45
N GLU A 69 0.63 -3.12 15.95
CA GLU A 69 1.14 -3.91 17.07
C GLU A 69 2.28 -4.83 16.61
N THR A 70 3.52 -4.49 17.00
CA THR A 70 4.73 -5.22 16.57
C THR A 70 4.87 -6.62 17.15
N GLN A 71 4.23 -6.89 18.29
CA GLN A 71 4.28 -8.19 18.98
C GLN A 71 3.27 -9.20 18.45
N LYS A 72 2.31 -8.78 17.62
CA LYS A 72 1.31 -9.67 17.05
C LYS A 72 1.80 -10.33 15.79
N LYS A 73 1.37 -11.58 15.63
CA LYS A 73 1.56 -12.32 14.39
C LYS A 73 0.83 -11.62 13.25
N LYS A 74 1.59 -11.18 12.25
CA LYS A 74 1.02 -10.55 11.05
C LYS A 74 0.39 -11.61 10.15
N VAL A 75 -0.92 -11.54 10.02
CA VAL A 75 -1.73 -12.45 9.20
C VAL A 75 -2.61 -11.66 8.25
N GLY A 76 -2.71 -12.11 7.00
CA GLY A 76 -3.57 -11.45 6.02
C GLY A 76 -3.73 -12.24 4.73
N ILE A 77 -2.62 -12.55 4.07
CA ILE A 77 -2.58 -13.39 2.87
C ILE A 77 -2.29 -14.83 3.27
N LYS A 78 -3.14 -15.76 2.84
CA LYS A 78 -2.96 -17.20 3.04
C LYS A 78 -2.26 -17.82 1.83
N LEU A 79 -1.18 -18.55 2.07
CA LEU A 79 -0.51 -19.36 1.07
C LEU A 79 -1.19 -20.74 0.99
N MET A 80 -1.59 -21.09 -0.22
CA MET A 80 -2.13 -22.40 -0.60
C MET A 80 -1.20 -23.03 -1.64
N VAL A 81 -1.19 -24.35 -1.67
CA VAL A 81 -0.52 -25.15 -2.70
C VAL A 81 -1.49 -26.19 -3.19
N LYS A 82 -1.85 -26.15 -4.48
CA LYS A 82 -2.85 -27.03 -5.08
C LYS A 82 -4.15 -27.05 -4.26
N LYS A 83 -4.60 -25.86 -3.83
CA LYS A 83 -5.79 -25.64 -2.98
C LYS A 83 -5.69 -26.18 -1.54
N VAL A 84 -4.52 -26.65 -1.10
CA VAL A 84 -4.26 -27.07 0.28
C VAL A 84 -3.63 -25.91 1.05
N PHE A 85 -4.16 -25.60 2.24
CA PHE A 85 -3.61 -24.54 3.09
C PHE A 85 -2.23 -24.93 3.62
N ILE A 86 -1.26 -24.02 3.45
CA ILE A 86 0.11 -24.19 3.95
C ILE A 86 0.34 -23.30 5.17
N THR A 87 0.18 -21.98 5.02
CA THR A 87 0.40 -21.02 6.10
C THR A 87 -0.25 -19.67 5.81
N ASP A 88 -0.55 -18.90 6.84
CA ASP A 88 -0.97 -17.50 6.79
C ASP A 88 0.10 -16.52 7.30
N GLU A 89 1.25 -17.06 7.72
CA GLU A 89 2.40 -16.31 8.21
C GLU A 89 3.38 -16.13 7.05
N CYS A 90 3.03 -15.15 6.21
CA CYS A 90 3.65 -14.93 4.91
C CYS A 90 4.66 -13.78 4.93
N THR A 91 5.43 -13.60 6.01
CA THR A 91 6.42 -12.51 6.16
C THR A 91 7.49 -12.52 5.06
N ASP A 92 7.79 -13.69 4.51
CA ASP A 92 8.76 -13.83 3.41
C ASP A 92 8.17 -13.51 2.04
N ILE A 93 6.83 -13.55 1.92
CA ILE A 93 6.08 -13.37 0.66
C ILE A 93 5.50 -11.96 0.58
N VAL A 94 5.05 -11.40 1.70
CA VAL A 94 4.34 -10.13 1.79
C VAL A 94 5.20 -9.18 2.60
N PRO A 95 5.68 -8.07 1.99
CA PRO A 95 6.44 -7.07 2.74
C PRO A 95 5.56 -6.43 3.83
N GLU A 96 6.20 -5.95 4.89
CA GLU A 96 5.52 -5.39 6.06
C GLU A 96 4.53 -4.28 5.71
N TRP A 97 4.94 -3.39 4.81
CA TRP A 97 4.09 -2.29 4.33
C TRP A 97 2.84 -2.74 3.56
N LEU A 98 2.74 -4.01 3.15
CA LEU A 98 1.52 -4.62 2.58
C LEU A 98 0.75 -5.51 3.57
N GLY A 99 1.16 -5.55 4.84
CA GLY A 99 0.58 -6.43 5.86
C GLY A 99 -0.92 -6.25 6.12
N PHE A 100 -1.51 -5.15 5.66
CA PHE A 100 -2.95 -4.90 5.75
C PHE A 100 -3.78 -5.66 4.70
N LEU A 101 -3.16 -6.13 3.61
CA LEU A 101 -3.86 -6.87 2.57
C LEU A 101 -4.40 -8.20 3.09
N LYS A 102 -5.61 -8.55 2.63
CA LYS A 102 -6.23 -9.86 2.90
C LYS A 102 -6.30 -10.65 1.60
N GLY A 103 -6.21 -11.97 1.67
CA GLY A 103 -6.34 -12.75 0.45
C GLY A 103 -5.83 -14.16 0.52
N VAL A 104 -5.77 -14.77 -0.66
CA VAL A 104 -5.24 -16.10 -0.88
C VAL A 104 -4.33 -16.09 -2.09
N VAL A 105 -3.22 -16.82 -2.01
CA VAL A 105 -2.32 -17.12 -3.13
C VAL A 105 -2.17 -18.63 -3.20
N ASP A 106 -2.57 -19.23 -4.30
CA ASP A 106 -2.50 -20.67 -4.58
C ASP A 106 -1.46 -20.92 -5.67
N CYS A 107 -0.36 -21.57 -5.29
CA CYS A 107 0.75 -21.85 -6.20
C CYS A 107 0.86 -23.36 -6.46
N ASP A 108 0.76 -23.75 -7.72
CA ASP A 108 0.77 -25.16 -8.12
C ASP A 108 2.20 -25.76 -8.16
N ASP A 109 3.22 -24.89 -8.27
CA ASP A 109 4.63 -25.25 -8.42
C ASP A 109 5.42 -25.34 -7.10
N LEU A 110 4.80 -24.99 -5.98
CA LEU A 110 5.40 -25.19 -4.67
C LEU A 110 5.15 -26.63 -4.17
N PRO A 111 6.09 -27.24 -3.43
CA PRO A 111 5.87 -28.53 -2.79
C PRO A 111 4.93 -28.40 -1.59
N LEU A 112 4.05 -29.38 -1.39
CA LEU A 112 3.10 -29.40 -0.26
C LEU A 112 3.80 -29.49 1.10
N ASN A 113 4.96 -30.14 1.17
CA ASN A 113 5.76 -30.33 2.37
C ASN A 113 6.82 -29.22 2.57
N ILE A 114 6.56 -28.01 2.04
CA ILE A 114 7.49 -26.89 2.16
C ILE A 114 7.55 -26.37 3.62
N SER A 115 8.75 -26.34 4.19
CA SER A 115 8.98 -25.75 5.52
C SER A 115 9.14 -24.22 5.44
N ARG A 116 9.08 -23.54 6.59
CA ARG A 116 9.38 -22.09 6.67
C ARG A 116 10.77 -21.74 6.14
N GLU A 117 11.77 -22.54 6.50
CA GLU A 117 13.13 -22.34 6.01
C GLU A 117 13.23 -22.52 4.49
N MET A 118 12.51 -23.51 3.95
CA MET A 118 12.47 -23.71 2.50
C MET A 118 11.77 -22.55 1.79
N LEU A 119 10.69 -21.99 2.35
CA LEU A 119 10.00 -20.82 1.79
C LEU A 119 10.95 -19.63 1.61
N GLN A 120 11.75 -19.31 2.64
CA GLN A 120 12.70 -18.19 2.62
C GLN A 120 13.73 -18.27 1.49
N LYS A 121 14.20 -19.49 1.19
CA LYS A 121 15.25 -19.72 0.18
C LYS A 121 14.67 -19.98 -1.22
N ASN A 122 13.35 -20.08 -1.37
CA ASN A 122 12.72 -20.49 -2.62
C ASN A 122 12.59 -19.33 -3.62
N LYS A 123 13.11 -19.51 -4.84
CA LYS A 123 13.00 -18.51 -5.92
C LYS A 123 11.55 -18.24 -6.35
N ILE A 124 10.67 -19.24 -6.27
CA ILE A 124 9.24 -19.10 -6.56
C ILE A 124 8.59 -18.13 -5.56
N VAL A 125 8.97 -18.19 -4.27
CA VAL A 125 8.47 -17.26 -3.25
C VAL A 125 8.83 -15.80 -3.59
N ASN A 126 10.05 -15.55 -4.05
CA ASN A 126 10.45 -14.22 -4.53
C ASN A 126 9.65 -13.77 -5.75
N THR A 127 9.35 -14.69 -6.68
CA THR A 127 8.49 -14.40 -7.85
C THR A 127 7.07 -14.06 -7.43
N ILE A 128 6.50 -14.79 -6.46
CA ILE A 128 5.19 -14.50 -5.89
C ILE A 128 5.22 -13.11 -5.25
N LYS A 129 6.18 -12.82 -4.36
CA LYS A 129 6.34 -11.52 -3.69
C LYS A 129 6.34 -10.35 -4.66
N LYS A 130 7.18 -10.40 -5.71
CA LYS A 130 7.25 -9.34 -6.73
C LYS A 130 5.92 -9.14 -7.47
N ASN A 131 5.22 -10.23 -7.78
CA ASN A 131 3.92 -10.15 -8.43
C ASN A 131 2.84 -9.61 -7.49
N LEU A 132 2.82 -9.99 -6.22
CA LEU A 132 1.89 -9.45 -5.24
C LEU A 132 2.08 -7.95 -5.07
N ILE A 133 3.32 -7.46 -4.97
CA ILE A 133 3.61 -6.02 -4.93
C ILE A 133 3.08 -5.35 -6.21
N LYS A 134 3.33 -5.93 -7.39
CA LYS A 134 2.81 -5.39 -8.66
C LYS A 134 1.27 -5.33 -8.69
N LYS A 135 0.58 -6.36 -8.18
CA LYS A 135 -0.89 -6.41 -8.13
C LYS A 135 -1.45 -5.42 -7.10
N ALA A 136 -0.80 -5.29 -5.95
CA ALA A 136 -1.15 -4.32 -4.91
C ALA A 136 -0.99 -2.88 -5.42
N LEU A 137 0.15 -2.55 -6.04
CA LEU A 137 0.35 -1.24 -6.66
C LEU A 137 -0.69 -0.95 -7.74
N LYS A 138 -1.04 -1.94 -8.56
CA LYS A 138 -2.13 -1.77 -9.53
C LYS A 138 -3.44 -1.43 -8.82
N LEU A 139 -3.83 -2.19 -7.79
CA LEU A 139 -5.03 -1.90 -7.01
C LEU A 139 -5.04 -0.48 -6.42
N PHE A 140 -3.90 0.00 -5.93
CA PHE A 140 -3.81 1.36 -5.38
C PHE A 140 -4.00 2.43 -6.45
N ASN A 141 -3.44 2.22 -7.65
CA ASN A 141 -3.63 3.15 -8.76
C ASN A 141 -5.06 3.12 -9.31
N ASP A 142 -5.66 1.93 -9.44
CA ASP A 142 -7.05 1.78 -9.90
C ASP A 142 -8.03 2.50 -8.95
N LEU A 143 -7.71 2.59 -7.64
CA LEU A 143 -8.49 3.36 -6.67
C LEU A 143 -8.47 4.87 -6.94
N GLU A 144 -7.47 5.43 -7.63
CA GLU A 144 -7.41 6.87 -7.92
C GLU A 144 -8.56 7.35 -8.83
N GLU A 145 -9.16 6.43 -9.61
CA GLU A 145 -10.31 6.73 -10.47
C GLU A 145 -11.57 7.07 -9.67
N ASP A 146 -11.64 6.63 -8.40
CA ASP A 146 -12.74 6.90 -7.47
C ASP A 146 -12.22 7.67 -6.25
N LYS A 147 -12.43 8.99 -6.28
CA LYS A 147 -11.91 9.91 -5.26
C LYS A 147 -12.30 9.51 -3.84
N GLU A 148 -13.54 9.06 -3.62
CA GLU A 148 -14.02 8.72 -2.27
C GLU A 148 -13.34 7.45 -1.75
N LYS A 149 -13.20 6.44 -2.62
CA LYS A 149 -12.45 5.23 -2.26
C LYS A 149 -10.98 5.52 -2.04
N TYR A 150 -10.38 6.40 -2.84
CA TYR A 150 -8.98 6.76 -2.70
C TYR A 150 -8.70 7.50 -1.38
N GLU A 151 -9.57 8.44 -1.02
CA GLU A 151 -9.50 9.12 0.28
C GLU A 151 -9.66 8.13 1.44
N THR A 152 -10.60 7.18 1.33
CA THR A 152 -10.79 6.10 2.30
C THR A 152 -9.54 5.22 2.43
N PHE A 153 -8.91 4.86 1.30
CA PHE A 153 -7.69 4.09 1.25
C PHE A 153 -6.53 4.83 1.95
N LEU A 154 -6.25 6.07 1.58
CA LEU A 154 -5.17 6.84 2.17
C LEU A 154 -5.39 7.16 3.65
N LYS A 155 -6.64 7.36 4.07
CA LYS A 155 -6.99 7.55 5.48
C LYS A 155 -6.61 6.33 6.33
N ASN A 156 -6.86 5.12 5.82
CA ASN A 156 -6.61 3.89 6.56
C ASN A 156 -5.17 3.38 6.41
N PHE A 157 -4.59 3.50 5.21
CA PHE A 157 -3.34 2.81 4.83
C PHE A 157 -2.27 3.75 4.30
N GLY A 158 -2.45 5.07 4.34
CA GLY A 158 -1.43 6.05 3.91
C GLY A 158 -0.12 5.89 4.68
N LYS A 159 -0.18 5.55 5.97
CA LYS A 159 1.00 5.23 6.79
C LYS A 159 1.73 3.98 6.29
N ASN A 160 1.01 2.96 5.82
CA ASN A 160 1.63 1.79 5.19
C ASN A 160 2.36 2.17 3.90
N ILE A 161 1.79 3.06 3.08
CA ILE A 161 2.49 3.56 1.87
C ILE A 161 3.76 4.33 2.23
N LYS A 162 3.72 5.17 3.28
CA LYS A 162 4.91 5.87 3.80
C LYS A 162 5.97 4.89 4.31
N LEU A 163 5.57 3.80 4.97
CA LEU A 163 6.48 2.71 5.36
C LEU A 163 7.11 2.03 4.13
N GLY A 164 6.30 1.76 3.10
CA GLY A 164 6.80 1.19 1.85
C GLY A 164 7.83 2.08 1.16
N ILE A 165 7.67 3.40 1.21
CA ILE A 165 8.67 4.35 0.70
C ILE A 165 9.98 4.27 1.48
N HIS A 166 9.92 4.05 2.79
CA HIS A 166 11.09 3.87 3.63
C HIS A 166 11.83 2.56 3.29
N GLU A 167 11.09 1.45 3.23
CA GLU A 167 11.66 0.09 3.15
C GLU A 167 11.93 -0.43 1.73
N ASP A 168 11.08 -0.08 0.74
CA ASP A 168 11.11 -0.66 -0.60
C ASP A 168 11.70 0.31 -1.62
N GLN A 169 13.03 0.27 -1.74
CA GLN A 169 13.77 1.09 -2.70
C GLN A 169 13.34 0.86 -4.16
N GLU A 170 12.99 -0.38 -4.54
CA GLU A 170 12.64 -0.74 -5.92
C GLU A 170 11.32 -0.09 -6.35
N ASN A 171 10.37 0.04 -5.42
CA ASN A 171 9.04 0.60 -5.71
C ASN A 171 8.82 2.01 -5.16
N ARG A 172 9.82 2.61 -4.50
CA ARG A 172 9.75 3.92 -3.84
C ARG A 172 9.12 5.02 -4.70
N GLU A 173 9.57 5.17 -5.94
CA GLU A 173 9.08 6.20 -6.86
C GLU A 173 7.61 5.99 -7.25
N LYS A 174 7.17 4.73 -7.37
CA LYS A 174 5.76 4.42 -7.65
C LYS A 174 4.90 4.71 -6.43
N LEU A 175 5.40 4.39 -5.24
CA LEU A 175 4.70 4.63 -3.98
C LEU A 175 4.57 6.13 -3.68
N SER A 176 5.59 6.94 -3.98
CA SER A 176 5.52 8.40 -3.75
C SER A 176 4.39 9.05 -4.56
N LYS A 177 4.09 8.54 -5.76
CA LYS A 177 3.01 9.05 -6.62
C LYS A 177 1.62 8.85 -6.02
N LEU A 178 1.46 7.88 -5.12
CA LEU A 178 0.20 7.64 -4.41
C LEU A 178 -0.07 8.68 -3.31
N LEU A 179 0.94 9.36 -2.80
CA LEU A 179 0.76 10.20 -1.62
C LEU A 179 -0.04 11.47 -1.93
N ARG A 180 -0.80 11.92 -0.93
CA ARG A 180 -1.57 13.16 -0.94
C ARG A 180 -1.35 13.90 0.38
N PHE A 181 -1.08 15.20 0.31
CA PHE A 181 -0.67 16.02 1.46
C PHE A 181 -1.35 17.38 1.48
N SER A 182 -1.33 18.02 2.64
CA SER A 182 -1.63 19.45 2.76
C SER A 182 -0.42 20.27 2.29
N SER A 183 -0.65 21.43 1.67
CA SER A 183 0.42 22.38 1.32
C SER A 183 -0.04 23.82 1.53
N THR A 184 0.89 24.77 1.49
CA THR A 184 0.56 26.20 1.57
C THR A 184 -0.32 26.71 0.41
N LYS A 185 -0.43 25.96 -0.69
CA LYS A 185 -1.28 26.30 -1.85
C LYS A 185 -2.45 25.35 -2.07
N SER A 186 -2.57 24.26 -1.32
CA SER A 186 -3.60 23.24 -1.55
C SER A 186 -4.98 23.60 -0.97
N GLY A 187 -5.04 24.59 -0.06
CA GLY A 187 -6.26 24.96 0.65
C GLY A 187 -6.77 23.81 1.52
N ASP A 188 -8.07 23.54 1.46
CA ASP A 188 -8.70 22.43 2.21
C ASP A 188 -8.56 21.07 1.53
N LYS A 189 -8.06 21.05 0.29
CA LYS A 189 -7.83 19.81 -0.47
C LYS A 189 -6.40 19.35 -0.27
N LYS A 190 -6.21 18.02 -0.32
CA LYS A 190 -4.87 17.44 -0.42
C LYS A 190 -4.38 17.52 -1.86
N THR A 191 -3.06 17.60 -2.03
CA THR A 191 -2.36 17.66 -3.33
C THR A 191 -1.32 16.54 -3.44
N SER A 192 -0.99 16.14 -4.67
CA SER A 192 0.07 15.16 -4.95
C SER A 192 1.43 15.83 -5.15
N PHE A 193 2.51 15.04 -5.18
CA PHE A 193 3.81 15.56 -5.63
C PHE A 193 3.77 16.01 -7.09
N THR A 194 3.07 15.28 -7.97
CA THR A 194 2.91 15.65 -9.38
C THR A 194 2.28 17.03 -9.49
N ASP A 195 1.18 17.27 -8.76
CA ASP A 195 0.49 18.55 -8.76
C ASP A 195 1.34 19.68 -8.16
N TYR A 196 2.14 19.40 -7.13
CA TYR A 196 3.12 20.35 -6.60
C TYR A 196 4.13 20.75 -7.69
N ILE A 197 4.66 19.77 -8.42
CA ILE A 197 5.68 19.98 -9.46
C ILE A 197 5.14 20.86 -10.59
N THR A 198 3.89 20.68 -11.00
CA THR A 198 3.27 21.53 -12.04
C THR A 198 3.09 22.99 -11.61
N ARG A 199 3.06 23.26 -10.29
CA ARG A 199 2.96 24.60 -9.71
C ARG A 199 4.30 25.17 -9.23
N MET A 200 5.41 24.49 -9.51
CA MET A 200 6.75 25.01 -9.18
C MET A 200 7.03 26.28 -9.98
N ASN A 201 7.64 27.27 -9.32
CA ASN A 201 8.06 28.50 -9.99
C ASN A 201 9.18 28.21 -11.01
N GLU A 202 9.32 29.06 -12.02
CA GLU A 202 10.45 28.97 -12.95
C GLU A 202 11.79 29.03 -12.19
N GLY A 203 12.71 28.13 -12.51
CA GLY A 203 14.00 28.01 -11.84
C GLY A 203 13.97 27.36 -10.44
N GLN A 204 12.80 27.00 -9.90
CA GLN A 204 12.71 26.28 -8.62
C GLN A 204 13.34 24.88 -8.74
N LYS A 205 14.35 24.62 -7.89
CA LYS A 205 15.14 23.38 -7.93
C LYS A 205 14.64 22.29 -6.99
N PHE A 206 13.97 22.68 -5.89
CA PHE A 206 13.63 21.77 -4.80
C PHE A 206 12.12 21.74 -4.53
N ILE A 207 11.65 20.59 -4.05
CA ILE A 207 10.37 20.44 -3.36
C ILE A 207 10.61 20.79 -1.90
N TYR A 208 9.95 21.83 -1.40
CA TYR A 208 10.10 22.28 -0.03
C TYR A 208 9.02 21.68 0.87
N TYR A 209 9.42 21.25 2.06
CA TYR A 209 8.50 20.64 3.02
C TYR A 209 8.85 21.02 4.47
N ILE A 210 7.88 20.88 5.36
CA ILE A 210 8.04 20.94 6.82
C ILE A 210 7.43 19.69 7.44
N THR A 211 8.05 19.16 8.49
CA THR A 211 7.51 18.07 9.31
C THR A 211 7.09 18.61 10.67
N GLY A 212 6.00 18.08 11.22
CA GLY A 212 5.49 18.44 12.53
C GLY A 212 4.24 17.63 12.88
N ASP A 213 3.88 17.59 14.16
CA ASP A 213 2.72 16.83 14.65
C ASP A 213 1.41 17.64 14.68
N ASN A 214 1.48 18.94 14.31
CA ASN A 214 0.35 19.85 14.33
C ASN A 214 0.37 20.75 13.08
N LEU A 215 -0.64 20.58 12.21
CA LEU A 215 -0.78 21.35 10.97
C LEU A 215 -0.91 22.87 11.22
N THR A 216 -1.65 23.27 12.26
CA THR A 216 -1.83 24.69 12.60
C THR A 216 -0.50 25.31 13.00
N ALA A 217 0.26 24.65 13.89
CA ALA A 217 1.58 25.11 14.30
C ALA A 217 2.56 25.17 13.12
N MET A 218 2.50 24.21 12.19
CA MET A 218 3.30 24.27 10.97
C MET A 218 2.92 25.47 10.10
N LYS A 219 1.64 25.74 9.89
CA LYS A 219 1.16 26.88 9.10
C LYS A 219 1.60 28.24 9.67
N GLU A 220 1.71 28.34 10.99
CA GLU A 220 2.16 29.54 11.71
C GLU A 220 3.69 29.60 11.89
N SER A 221 4.43 28.62 11.37
CA SER A 221 5.87 28.53 11.55
C SER A 221 6.61 29.73 10.90
N PRO A 222 7.55 30.37 11.62
CA PRO A 222 8.35 31.47 11.06
C PRO A 222 9.21 31.02 9.87
N PHE A 223 9.52 29.72 9.78
CA PHE A 223 10.28 29.15 8.66
C PHE A 223 9.54 29.25 7.33
N ILE A 224 8.21 29.35 7.33
CA ILE A 224 7.37 29.40 6.13
C ILE A 224 7.28 30.81 5.54
N GLU A 225 7.39 31.86 6.34
CA GLU A 225 7.16 33.24 5.91
C GLU A 225 7.98 33.63 4.67
N LYS A 226 9.25 33.24 4.62
CA LYS A 226 10.15 33.53 3.48
C LYS A 226 9.69 32.86 2.20
N PHE A 227 9.10 31.67 2.29
CA PHE A 227 8.59 30.92 1.14
C PHE A 227 7.28 31.51 0.64
N LEU A 228 6.38 31.90 1.54
CA LEU A 228 5.15 32.60 1.17
C LEU A 228 5.44 33.92 0.47
N LYS A 229 6.39 34.73 0.99
CA LYS A 229 6.84 35.98 0.35
C LYS A 229 7.41 35.76 -1.06
N LYS A 230 8.09 34.63 -1.29
CA LYS A 230 8.63 34.23 -2.61
C LYS A 230 7.62 33.44 -3.46
N ASN A 231 6.37 33.30 -3.03
CA ASN A 231 5.33 32.48 -3.66
C ASN A 231 5.78 31.02 -3.94
N VAL A 232 6.59 30.44 -3.05
CA VAL A 232 7.05 29.06 -3.13
C VAL A 232 6.14 28.18 -2.26
N GLU A 233 5.64 27.10 -2.86
CA GLU A 233 4.78 26.14 -2.17
C GLU A 233 5.59 25.29 -1.17
N VAL A 234 5.04 25.03 0.01
CA VAL A 234 5.64 24.16 1.04
C VAL A 234 4.64 23.07 1.40
N ILE A 235 5.10 21.81 1.38
CA ILE A 235 4.30 20.64 1.79
C ILE A 235 4.34 20.49 3.32
N PHE A 236 3.19 20.16 3.90
CA PHE A 236 3.06 19.82 5.31
C PHE A 236 3.04 18.29 5.48
N PHE A 237 3.95 17.79 6.31
CA PHE A 237 4.01 16.39 6.72
C PHE A 237 3.65 16.27 8.20
N GLU A 238 2.50 15.65 8.46
CA GLU A 238 1.79 15.70 9.75
C GLU A 238 1.92 14.41 10.58
N ASP A 239 2.44 13.33 10.01
CA ASP A 239 2.57 12.04 10.70
C ASP A 239 4.01 11.80 11.18
N ALA A 240 4.17 11.16 12.34
CA ALA A 240 5.50 10.76 12.84
C ALA A 240 6.31 9.88 11.86
N ILE A 241 5.63 9.07 11.04
CA ILE A 241 6.29 8.25 10.02
C ILE A 241 6.88 9.09 8.86
N ASP A 242 6.46 10.35 8.72
CA ASP A 242 6.95 11.21 7.65
C ASP A 242 8.45 11.48 7.77
N GLU A 243 9.01 11.57 8.98
CA GLU A 243 10.45 11.75 9.19
C GLU A 243 11.26 10.59 8.61
N TYR A 244 10.78 9.36 8.81
CA TYR A 244 11.37 8.15 8.23
C TYR A 244 11.20 8.12 6.71
N MET A 245 10.01 8.47 6.21
CA MET A 245 9.74 8.54 4.77
C MET A 245 10.67 9.54 4.07
N VAL A 246 10.77 10.80 4.53
CA VAL A 246 11.61 11.83 3.87
C VAL A 246 13.10 11.57 4.02
N SER A 247 13.53 10.78 5.01
CA SER A 247 14.93 10.33 5.09
C SER A 247 15.32 9.43 3.92
N SER A 248 14.36 8.69 3.39
CA SER A 248 14.54 7.72 2.28
C SER A 248 14.12 8.28 0.92
N LEU A 249 13.14 9.19 0.90
CA LEU A 249 12.65 9.87 -0.30
C LEU A 249 13.38 11.20 -0.51
N GLN A 250 14.57 11.13 -1.12
CA GLN A 250 15.40 12.32 -1.36
C GLN A 250 15.02 13.09 -2.63
N GLU A 251 14.33 12.44 -3.56
CA GLU A 251 13.98 12.97 -4.87
C GLU A 251 12.66 12.38 -5.36
N VAL A 252 11.85 13.20 -6.04
CA VAL A 252 10.61 12.80 -6.72
C VAL A 252 10.59 13.43 -8.11
N ASP A 253 10.41 12.61 -9.15
CA ASP A 253 10.37 13.04 -10.56
C ASP A 253 11.52 14.01 -10.94
N GLY A 254 12.75 13.70 -10.51
CA GLY A 254 13.93 14.54 -10.78
C GLY A 254 14.10 15.76 -9.88
N LYS A 255 13.18 16.00 -8.93
CA LYS A 255 13.20 17.15 -8.01
C LYS A 255 13.62 16.73 -6.62
N LYS A 256 14.75 17.25 -6.15
CA LYS A 256 15.26 17.00 -4.80
C LYS A 256 14.35 17.62 -3.74
N MET A 257 14.24 16.96 -2.59
CA MET A 257 13.43 17.45 -1.47
C MET A 257 14.29 18.19 -0.43
N LYS A 258 13.75 19.27 0.16
CA LYS A 258 14.45 20.05 1.19
C LYS A 258 13.50 20.44 2.33
N CYS A 259 13.86 20.03 3.54
CA CYS A 259 13.15 20.43 4.76
C CYS A 259 13.43 21.91 5.05
N ILE A 260 12.41 22.71 5.34
CA ILE A 260 12.53 24.16 5.55
C ILE A 260 13.09 24.57 6.92
N THR A 261 13.16 23.62 7.87
CA THR A 261 13.64 23.85 9.24
C THR A 261 15.11 23.48 9.43
N LYS A 262 15.76 22.89 8.42
CA LYS A 262 17.19 22.53 8.48
C LYS A 262 18.08 23.70 8.03
N ASP A 263 19.32 23.71 8.53
CA ASP A 263 20.31 24.73 8.18
C ASP A 263 20.61 24.77 6.66
N ASN A 264 21.08 25.93 6.16
CA ASN A 264 21.44 26.22 4.76
C ASN A 264 20.27 26.39 3.76
N ILE A 265 19.22 27.13 4.11
CA ILE A 265 18.12 27.45 3.20
C ILE A 265 18.14 28.93 2.83
N GLU A 266 18.86 29.23 1.75
CA GLU A 266 18.91 30.52 1.07
C GLU A 266 17.71 30.74 0.13
#